data_AF-A0A0N4ZSH5-F1
#
_entry.id   AF-A0A0N4ZSH5-F1
#
_cell.length_a   1.000
_cell.length_b   1.000
_cell.length_c   1.000
_cell.angle_alpha   90.00
_cell.angle_beta   90.00
_cell.angle_gamma   90.00
#
_symmetry.space_group_name_H-M   'P 1'
#
loop_
_entity.id
_entity.type
_entity.pdbx_description
1 polymer ?
#
loop_
_entity_poly.entity_id
_entity_poly.type
_entity_poly.pdbx_seq_one_letter_code
_entity_poly.pdbx_strand_id
1 'polypeptide(L)'
;MKLIIIILTYLSLYCFGYTKSLFIRNKRFIVRGLPLNYSMPITFSIARNLNSTPIIQAINAVRRNTCITFSRVSTGPSQIRFVSGRRCSSFIGRISTGRANVVTMAPKCLTRGAVQHFLGHALGLFSEETRPDRDSFVTIQQSNVRPNFIAVFDKNIDGNAIITNVHYDYGSVMHNAVGFLTRNKQPTMTLVYPRFAPVVGQRAGFSFNDYKILNAFYCSNRCTNTINCQNNGYQDPNNCNQCKCPSFHTGNQCQNIKPSQNGCGTQNFNVNQTVGRLRVSGAKRCYYQFTTTPGSQIQLNIVAARLPGGRCWRNKGIEVRIFLDKSVSGARFCGKVGRRSLRSFNNTILLQYVGRKTNHMMRINFRRV
;
A
#
# COMPACT_ATOMS: atom_id res chain seq x y z
N MET A 1 -25.78 28.82 -64.03
CA MET A 1 -24.35 29.15 -63.95
C MET A 1 -24.04 29.61 -62.53
N LYS A 2 -23.40 28.73 -61.71
CA LYS A 2 -22.82 28.92 -60.34
C LYS A 2 -23.75 29.60 -59.30
N LEU A 3 -24.49 28.90 -58.43
CA LEU A 3 -24.12 28.03 -57.28
C LEU A 3 -23.02 28.59 -56.37
N ILE A 4 -23.43 29.27 -55.29
CA ILE A 4 -22.63 29.45 -54.05
C ILE A 4 -23.57 29.12 -52.88
N ILE A 5 -23.42 27.92 -52.32
CA ILE A 5 -24.07 27.46 -51.10
C ILE A 5 -23.14 27.85 -49.95
N ILE A 6 -23.58 28.79 -49.09
CA ILE A 6 -22.90 29.10 -47.83
C ILE A 6 -23.38 28.07 -46.80
N ILE A 7 -22.57 27.02 -46.61
CA ILE A 7 -22.78 26.04 -45.53
C ILE A 7 -22.23 26.66 -44.24
N LEU A 8 -23.14 27.13 -43.38
CA LEU A 8 -22.88 27.40 -41.97
C LEU A 8 -22.60 26.07 -41.26
N THR A 9 -21.33 25.70 -41.13
CA THR A 9 -20.93 24.58 -40.28
C THR A 9 -21.04 24.99 -38.82
N TYR A 10 -22.17 24.66 -38.20
CA TYR A 10 -22.31 24.53 -36.75
C TYR A 10 -21.34 23.43 -36.28
N LEU A 11 -20.18 23.83 -35.76
CA LEU A 11 -19.32 22.91 -35.00
C LEU A 11 -19.95 22.75 -33.60
N SER A 12 -20.94 21.88 -33.50
CA SER A 12 -21.33 21.30 -32.22
C SER A 12 -20.14 20.44 -31.74
N LEU A 13 -19.27 21.05 -30.95
CA LEU A 13 -18.33 20.33 -30.10
C LEU A 13 -19.16 19.56 -29.07
N TYR A 14 -19.65 18.41 -29.49
CA TYR A 14 -19.94 17.27 -28.64
C TYR A 14 -18.68 17.00 -27.83
N CYS A 15 -18.61 17.60 -26.64
CA CYS A 15 -17.70 17.14 -25.61
C CYS A 15 -18.29 15.83 -25.07
N PHE A 16 -18.16 14.76 -25.86
CA PHE A 16 -18.39 13.40 -25.41
C PHE A 16 -17.56 13.23 -24.14
N GLY A 17 -18.27 12.93 -23.05
CA GLY A 17 -17.66 12.55 -21.79
C GLY A 17 -16.71 11.39 -22.04
N TYR A 18 -15.41 11.71 -22.09
CA TYR A 18 -14.37 10.70 -22.14
C TYR A 18 -14.49 9.85 -20.88
N THR A 19 -14.94 8.63 -21.11
CA THR A 19 -14.96 7.50 -20.20
C THR A 19 -13.62 7.38 -19.50
N LYS A 20 -13.57 7.83 -18.25
CA LYS A 20 -12.43 7.67 -17.33
C LYS A 20 -12.27 6.20 -16.86
N SER A 21 -12.67 5.22 -17.66
CA SER A 21 -12.87 3.82 -17.24
C SER A 21 -12.19 2.74 -18.08
N LEU A 22 -11.36 3.05 -19.08
CA LEU A 22 -10.55 2.05 -19.77
C LEU A 22 -9.15 2.63 -20.01
N PHE A 23 -8.10 1.90 -19.63
CA PHE A 23 -6.66 2.24 -19.68
C PHE A 23 -5.99 2.87 -18.44
N ILE A 24 -6.18 2.29 -17.25
CA ILE A 24 -5.06 2.19 -16.30
C ILE A 24 -4.32 0.90 -16.65
N ARG A 25 -3.43 0.95 -17.66
CA ARG A 25 -2.57 -0.21 -17.99
C ARG A 25 -1.67 -0.49 -16.77
N ASN A 26 -1.83 -1.68 -16.19
CA ASN A 26 -1.05 -2.24 -15.08
C ASN A 26 0.46 -1.97 -15.22
N LYS A 27 1.07 -1.23 -14.28
CA LYS A 27 2.48 -0.80 -14.41
C LYS A 27 3.27 -0.88 -13.09
N ARG A 28 3.78 -2.09 -12.84
CA ARG A 28 5.08 -2.56 -12.30
C ARG A 28 5.68 -2.01 -10.98
N PHE A 29 6.24 -2.90 -10.14
CA PHE A 29 6.83 -2.53 -8.81
C PHE A 29 8.01 -3.38 -8.26
N ILE A 30 8.52 -4.35 -9.00
CA ILE A 30 9.72 -5.13 -8.64
C ILE A 30 10.57 -5.33 -9.88
N VAL A 31 11.91 -5.29 -9.75
CA VAL A 31 12.83 -5.44 -10.90
C VAL A 31 12.49 -6.68 -11.74
N ARG A 32 12.30 -6.51 -13.05
CA ARG A 32 12.21 -7.59 -14.04
C ARG A 32 13.63 -7.98 -14.41
N GLY A 33 13.90 -9.28 -14.44
CA GLY A 33 15.22 -9.78 -14.85
C GLY A 33 16.31 -9.10 -14.02
N LEU A 34 16.23 -9.23 -12.68
CA LEU A 34 17.46 -9.06 -11.90
C LEU A 34 18.52 -9.82 -12.67
N PRO A 35 19.65 -9.21 -13.06
CA PRO A 35 20.68 -9.94 -13.80
C PRO A 35 21.04 -11.21 -13.03
N LEU A 36 20.80 -11.22 -11.72
CA LEU A 36 21.02 -12.30 -10.78
C LEU A 36 19.84 -12.46 -9.81
N ASN A 37 19.23 -13.64 -9.77
CA ASN A 37 18.26 -13.98 -8.74
C ASN A 37 18.96 -14.42 -7.44
N TYR A 38 18.32 -14.25 -6.29
CA TYR A 38 18.79 -14.89 -5.07
C TYR A 38 18.53 -16.39 -5.12
N SER A 39 19.50 -17.17 -4.65
CA SER A 39 19.33 -18.60 -4.42
C SER A 39 18.72 -18.80 -3.04
N MET A 40 17.63 -19.57 -2.96
CA MET A 40 16.98 -19.90 -1.69
C MET A 40 17.70 -21.08 -1.02
N PRO A 41 17.92 -21.07 0.32
CA PRO A 41 17.64 -19.96 1.22
C PRO A 41 18.61 -18.77 1.01
N ILE A 42 18.08 -17.55 1.11
CA ILE A 42 18.89 -16.34 1.03
C ILE A 42 19.81 -16.29 2.24
N THR A 43 21.12 -16.42 2.01
CA THR A 43 22.11 -16.35 3.09
C THR A 43 22.29 -14.90 3.53
N PHE A 44 22.27 -14.67 4.85
CA PHE A 44 22.48 -13.33 5.39
C PHE A 44 23.41 -13.31 6.59
N SER A 45 24.15 -12.21 6.73
CA SER A 45 25.01 -11.93 7.89
C SER A 45 24.61 -10.61 8.56
N ILE A 46 24.86 -10.50 9.86
CA ILE A 46 24.63 -9.28 10.65
C ILE A 46 25.95 -8.90 11.31
N ALA A 47 26.43 -7.69 11.05
CA ALA A 47 27.63 -7.16 11.68
C ALA A 47 27.51 -7.19 13.22
N ARG A 48 28.60 -7.53 13.92
CA ARG A 48 28.61 -7.72 15.38
C ARG A 48 28.13 -6.50 16.17
N ASN A 49 28.35 -5.30 15.65
CA ASN A 49 27.97 -4.03 16.28
C ASN A 49 26.53 -3.58 15.98
N LEU A 50 25.70 -4.42 15.36
CA LEU A 50 24.28 -4.14 15.13
C LEU A 50 23.40 -4.92 16.10
N ASN A 51 22.36 -4.26 16.63
CA ASN A 51 21.27 -4.96 17.29
C ASN A 51 20.52 -5.84 16.28
N SER A 52 20.62 -7.16 16.44
CA SER A 52 20.01 -8.13 15.53
C SER A 52 18.50 -8.25 15.68
N THR A 53 17.90 -7.86 16.81
CA THR A 53 16.48 -8.13 17.11
C THR A 53 15.52 -7.56 16.05
N PRO A 54 15.59 -6.28 15.65
CA PRO A 54 14.71 -5.73 14.61
C PRO A 54 14.92 -6.39 13.24
N ILE A 55 16.15 -6.83 12.96
CA ILE A 55 16.52 -7.48 11.69
C ILE A 55 15.90 -8.88 11.62
N ILE A 56 16.05 -9.67 12.68
CA ILE A 56 15.44 -11.00 12.78
C ILE A 56 13.92 -10.90 12.74
N GLN A 57 13.31 -9.91 13.42
CA GLN A 57 11.87 -9.66 13.35
C GLN A 57 11.38 -9.32 11.94
N ALA A 58 12.16 -8.54 11.18
CA ALA A 58 11.85 -8.20 9.79
C ALA A 58 11.93 -9.43 8.87
N ILE A 59 13.01 -10.21 8.98
CA ILE A 59 13.22 -11.45 8.22
C ILE A 59 12.10 -12.47 8.52
N ASN A 60 11.78 -12.69 9.79
CA ASN A 60 10.71 -13.61 10.19
C ASN A 60 9.33 -13.16 9.71
N ALA A 61 9.11 -11.85 9.55
CA ALA A 61 7.88 -11.35 8.94
C ALA A 61 7.81 -11.69 7.44
N VAL A 62 8.93 -11.62 6.71
CA VAL A 62 8.99 -12.05 5.30
C VAL A 62 8.78 -13.56 5.17
N ARG A 63 9.49 -14.37 5.97
CA ARG A 63 9.34 -15.85 5.98
C ARG A 63 7.90 -16.31 6.21
N ARG A 64 7.17 -15.64 7.11
CA ARG A 64 5.77 -16.02 7.43
C ARG A 64 4.76 -15.67 6.33
N ASN A 65 5.07 -14.68 5.50
CA ASN A 65 4.12 -14.13 4.52
C ASN A 65 4.50 -14.45 3.07
N THR A 66 5.64 -15.11 2.87
CA THR A 66 6.17 -15.49 1.56
C THR A 66 6.83 -16.86 1.60
N CYS A 67 7.16 -17.40 0.44
CA CYS A 67 8.01 -18.61 0.34
C CYS A 67 9.51 -18.33 0.47
N ILE A 68 9.90 -17.06 0.68
CA ILE A 68 11.31 -16.67 0.76
C ILE A 68 11.88 -17.20 2.06
N THR A 69 12.89 -18.06 1.96
CA THR A 69 13.62 -18.62 3.09
C THR A 69 14.95 -17.91 3.29
N PHE A 70 15.42 -17.88 4.53
CA PHE A 70 16.67 -17.21 4.90
C PHE A 70 17.51 -18.12 5.78
N SER A 71 18.83 -18.10 5.58
CA SER A 71 19.80 -18.80 6.42
C SER A 71 20.84 -17.82 6.94
N ARG A 72 21.08 -17.81 8.27
CA ARG A 72 22.07 -16.91 8.87
C ARG A 72 23.45 -17.54 8.77
N VAL A 73 24.44 -16.78 8.31
CA VAL A 73 25.85 -17.18 8.33
C VAL A 73 26.64 -16.32 9.32
N SER A 74 27.48 -16.96 10.12
CA SER A 74 28.38 -16.32 11.09
C SER A 74 29.74 -15.97 10.48
N THR A 75 30.22 -16.79 9.57
CA THR A 75 31.48 -16.66 8.82
C THR A 75 31.23 -16.96 7.34
N GLY A 76 32.08 -16.43 6.45
CA GLY A 76 31.99 -16.66 5.01
C GLY A 76 31.04 -15.74 4.24
N PRO A 77 30.89 -15.98 2.92
CA PRO A 77 30.12 -15.11 2.03
C PRO A 77 28.61 -15.23 2.31
N SER A 78 27.93 -14.08 2.33
CA SER A 78 26.47 -13.98 2.44
C SER A 78 25.88 -13.27 1.24
N GLN A 79 24.69 -13.66 0.80
CA GLN A 79 23.98 -12.94 -0.27
C GLN A 79 23.51 -11.54 0.19
N ILE A 80 23.10 -11.39 1.46
CA ILE A 80 22.74 -10.10 2.07
C ILE A 80 23.59 -9.85 3.31
N ARG A 81 24.16 -8.65 3.46
CA ARG A 81 24.98 -8.29 4.63
C ARG A 81 24.45 -7.02 5.29
N PHE A 82 23.97 -7.16 6.51
CA PHE A 82 23.55 -6.02 7.33
C PHE A 82 24.76 -5.41 8.04
N VAL A 83 24.98 -4.11 7.83
CA VAL A 83 26.13 -3.37 8.38
C VAL A 83 25.70 -2.10 9.09
N SER A 84 26.48 -1.67 10.08
CA SER A 84 26.26 -0.37 10.74
C SER A 84 26.77 0.77 9.86
N GLY A 85 26.07 1.91 9.91
CA GLY A 85 26.50 3.12 9.21
C GLY A 85 25.76 4.38 9.67
N ARG A 86 26.13 5.54 9.13
CA ARG A 86 25.53 6.84 9.49
C ARG A 86 24.16 7.08 8.86
N ARG A 87 23.89 6.45 7.72
CA ARG A 87 22.64 6.53 6.96
C ARG A 87 22.12 5.13 6.68
N CYS A 88 20.85 5.05 6.33
CA CYS A 88 20.21 3.79 6.02
C CYS A 88 20.06 3.70 4.51
N SER A 89 20.50 2.59 3.93
CA SER A 89 20.52 2.40 2.48
C SER A 89 20.54 0.93 2.13
N SER A 90 20.05 0.62 0.94
CA SER A 90 20.21 -0.66 0.28
C SER A 90 20.18 -0.41 -1.22
N PHE A 91 20.88 -1.25 -1.96
CA PHE A 91 20.64 -1.38 -3.39
C PHE A 91 19.31 -2.08 -3.64
N ILE A 92 18.79 -1.91 -4.87
CA ILE A 92 17.56 -2.54 -5.32
C ILE A 92 17.92 -3.85 -6.02
N GLY A 93 17.55 -4.98 -5.41
CA GLY A 93 17.82 -6.31 -5.95
C GLY A 93 19.28 -6.75 -5.87
N ARG A 94 19.59 -8.01 -6.25
CA ARG A 94 20.95 -8.58 -6.21
C ARG A 94 21.86 -7.99 -7.29
N ILE A 95 22.97 -7.40 -6.86
CA ILE A 95 23.89 -6.68 -7.74
C ILE A 95 24.97 -7.60 -8.34
N SER A 96 25.33 -8.70 -7.64
CA SER A 96 26.49 -9.54 -7.98
C SER A 96 26.34 -10.99 -7.48
N THR A 97 26.94 -11.97 -8.17
CA THR A 97 26.93 -13.40 -7.78
C THR A 97 27.89 -13.68 -6.63
N GLY A 98 29.00 -12.94 -6.54
CA GLY A 98 30.04 -13.12 -5.54
C GLY A 98 30.14 -12.05 -4.46
N ARG A 99 29.38 -10.93 -4.57
CA ARG A 99 29.36 -9.88 -3.54
C ARG A 99 28.03 -9.82 -2.83
N ALA A 100 28.10 -9.67 -1.52
CA ALA A 100 26.93 -9.45 -0.68
C ALA A 100 26.25 -8.13 -1.04
N ASN A 101 24.93 -8.15 -1.13
CA ASN A 101 24.13 -6.94 -1.10
C ASN A 101 24.18 -6.32 0.29
N VAL A 102 24.79 -5.14 0.38
CA VAL A 102 24.97 -4.44 1.63
C VAL A 102 23.71 -3.65 1.99
N VAL A 103 23.17 -3.93 3.16
CA VAL A 103 22.04 -3.20 3.75
C VAL A 103 22.57 -2.43 4.96
N THR A 104 22.73 -1.12 4.80
CA THR A 104 23.29 -0.25 5.84
C THR A 104 22.20 0.20 6.80
N MET A 105 22.43 0.02 8.09
CA MET A 105 21.52 0.38 9.18
C MET A 105 22.16 1.44 10.08
N ALA A 106 21.59 2.64 10.09
CA ALA A 106 21.85 3.60 11.16
C ALA A 106 20.99 3.25 12.40
N PRO A 107 21.39 3.67 13.61
CA PRO A 107 20.66 3.37 14.84
C PRO A 107 19.15 3.70 14.76
N LYS A 108 18.80 4.85 14.17
CA LYS A 108 17.40 5.27 13.96
C LYS A 108 16.56 4.37 13.06
N CYS A 109 17.19 3.50 12.26
CA CYS A 109 16.53 2.57 11.36
C CYS A 109 16.43 1.15 11.91
N LEU A 110 16.96 0.89 13.11
CA LEU A 110 16.84 -0.40 13.79
C LEU A 110 15.44 -0.57 14.41
N THR A 111 14.42 -0.45 13.57
CA THR A 111 13.03 -0.80 13.85
C THR A 111 12.59 -1.81 12.80
N ARG A 112 11.70 -2.74 13.17
CA ARG A 112 11.23 -3.79 12.26
C ARG A 112 10.81 -3.25 10.88
N GLY A 113 10.00 -2.19 10.83
CA GLY A 113 9.49 -1.68 9.55
C GLY A 113 10.51 -0.90 8.72
N ALA A 114 11.46 -0.19 9.36
CA ALA A 114 12.57 0.41 8.62
C ALA A 114 13.52 -0.67 8.06
N VAL A 115 13.83 -1.72 8.83
CA VAL A 115 14.60 -2.85 8.29
C VAL A 115 13.84 -3.52 7.14
N GLN A 116 12.52 -3.73 7.27
CA GLN A 116 11.72 -4.27 6.16
C GLN A 116 11.78 -3.39 4.91
N HIS A 117 11.74 -2.06 5.03
CA HIS A 117 11.88 -1.17 3.87
C HIS A 117 13.20 -1.39 3.10
N PHE A 118 14.33 -1.40 3.80
CA PHE A 118 15.63 -1.61 3.13
C PHE A 118 15.84 -3.06 2.69
N LEU A 119 15.31 -4.05 3.43
CA LEU A 119 15.27 -5.43 2.98
C LEU A 119 14.38 -5.57 1.73
N GLY A 120 13.29 -4.81 1.63
CA GLY A 120 12.42 -4.74 0.45
C GLY A 120 13.19 -4.27 -0.78
N HIS A 121 13.97 -3.20 -0.65
CA HIS A 121 14.92 -2.80 -1.69
C HIS A 121 15.89 -3.92 -2.01
N ALA A 122 16.57 -4.52 -1.02
CA ALA A 122 17.50 -5.63 -1.27
C ALA A 122 16.84 -6.81 -2.02
N LEU A 123 15.54 -7.06 -1.79
CA LEU A 123 14.73 -8.08 -2.46
C LEU A 123 14.16 -7.63 -3.82
N GLY A 124 14.40 -6.39 -4.25
CA GLY A 124 14.05 -5.87 -5.57
C GLY A 124 12.85 -4.92 -5.63
N LEU A 125 12.24 -4.56 -4.49
CA LEU A 125 11.13 -3.60 -4.46
C LEU A 125 11.64 -2.18 -4.72
N PHE A 126 10.96 -1.48 -5.62
CA PHE A 126 11.17 -0.04 -5.83
C PHE A 126 10.42 0.78 -4.76
N SER A 127 10.66 2.09 -4.73
CA SER A 127 9.86 3.00 -3.91
C SER A 127 8.50 3.25 -4.55
N GLU A 128 7.43 3.32 -3.77
CA GLU A 128 6.05 3.44 -4.30
C GLU A 128 5.88 4.69 -5.17
N GLU A 129 6.52 5.80 -4.80
CA GLU A 129 6.48 7.04 -5.55
C GLU A 129 7.31 7.05 -6.84
N THR A 130 8.10 6.02 -7.15
CA THR A 130 8.83 5.91 -8.42
C THR A 130 8.08 5.09 -9.48
N ARG A 131 6.83 4.70 -9.19
CA ARG A 131 6.01 3.94 -10.14
C ARG A 131 5.68 4.75 -11.41
N PRO A 132 5.52 4.11 -12.58
CA PRO A 132 5.08 4.78 -13.80
C PRO A 132 3.73 5.50 -13.69
N ASP A 133 2.81 4.97 -12.89
CA ASP A 133 1.46 5.51 -12.68
C ASP A 133 1.36 6.49 -11.49
N ARG A 134 2.50 6.81 -10.84
CA ARG A 134 2.53 7.60 -9.60
C ARG A 134 1.89 8.98 -9.71
N ASP A 135 1.91 9.61 -10.90
CA ASP A 135 1.36 10.96 -11.09
C ASP A 135 -0.18 11.02 -10.96
N SER A 136 -0.87 9.87 -10.92
CA SER A 136 -2.31 9.79 -10.58
C SER A 136 -2.57 9.81 -9.06
N PHE A 137 -1.52 9.75 -8.26
CA PHE A 137 -1.57 9.61 -6.80
C PHE A 137 -0.73 10.68 -6.09
N VAL A 138 0.43 11.03 -6.64
CA VAL A 138 1.35 11.98 -6.03
C VAL A 138 1.97 12.91 -7.06
N THR A 139 2.28 14.13 -6.64
CA THR A 139 3.03 15.11 -7.43
C THR A 139 4.35 15.41 -6.73
N ILE A 140 5.46 15.31 -7.44
CA ILE A 140 6.80 15.60 -6.91
C ILE A 140 7.10 17.10 -7.06
N GLN A 141 7.38 17.75 -5.93
CA GLN A 141 7.76 19.15 -5.84
C GLN A 141 9.28 19.26 -5.93
N GLN A 142 9.83 19.15 -7.15
CA GLN A 142 11.29 19.12 -7.37
C GLN A 142 12.02 20.33 -6.77
N SER A 143 11.39 21.51 -6.77
CA SER A 143 11.91 22.73 -6.15
C SER A 143 12.12 22.63 -4.63
N ASN A 144 11.51 21.65 -3.96
CA ASN A 144 11.71 21.39 -2.53
C ASN A 144 12.71 20.26 -2.27
N VAL A 145 13.13 19.53 -3.31
CA VAL A 145 14.08 18.41 -3.21
C VAL A 145 15.51 18.94 -3.19
N ARG A 146 16.39 18.29 -2.42
CA ARG A 146 17.83 18.55 -2.48
C ARG A 146 18.35 18.29 -3.91
N PRO A 147 19.07 19.22 -4.56
CA PRO A 147 19.43 19.12 -5.98
C PRO A 147 20.05 17.77 -6.39
N ASN A 148 21.00 17.27 -5.59
CA ASN A 148 21.70 16.00 -5.86
C ASN A 148 20.83 14.73 -5.69
N PHE A 149 19.55 14.88 -5.36
CA PHE A 149 18.63 13.78 -5.07
C PHE A 149 17.36 13.78 -5.93
N ILE A 150 17.26 14.68 -6.92
CA ILE A 150 16.08 14.76 -7.79
C ILE A 150 15.83 13.42 -8.50
N ALA A 151 16.90 12.78 -9.01
CA ALA A 151 16.82 11.51 -9.73
C ALA A 151 16.27 10.34 -8.89
N VAL A 152 16.27 10.42 -7.55
CA VAL A 152 15.67 9.40 -6.69
C VAL A 152 14.15 9.31 -6.88
N PHE A 153 13.53 10.37 -7.40
CA PHE A 153 12.10 10.44 -7.70
C PHE A 153 11.79 10.14 -9.17
N ASP A 154 12.76 9.72 -9.98
CA ASP A 154 12.49 9.39 -11.38
C ASP A 154 11.55 8.19 -11.48
N LYS A 155 10.63 8.25 -12.45
CA LYS A 155 9.72 7.14 -12.70
C LYS A 155 10.51 5.99 -13.33
N ASN A 156 10.26 4.77 -12.88
CA ASN A 156 10.87 3.59 -13.47
C ASN A 156 10.12 3.17 -14.75
N ILE A 157 10.44 3.81 -15.88
CA ILE A 157 9.72 3.68 -17.15
C ILE A 157 10.21 2.48 -18.00
N ASP A 158 11.43 1.99 -17.75
CA ASP A 158 12.24 1.25 -18.74
C ASP A 158 12.00 -0.26 -18.85
N GLY A 159 10.76 -0.75 -18.91
CA GLY A 159 10.57 -2.20 -19.23
C GLY A 159 10.92 -3.18 -18.11
N ASN A 160 11.67 -2.72 -17.10
CA ASN A 160 12.42 -3.50 -16.12
C ASN A 160 11.66 -3.76 -14.83
N ALA A 161 10.34 -3.86 -14.87
CA ALA A 161 9.59 -4.25 -13.69
C ALA A 161 8.43 -5.21 -14.01
N ILE A 162 8.15 -6.13 -13.09
CA ILE A 162 7.16 -7.19 -13.29
C ILE A 162 5.76 -6.62 -13.16
N ILE A 163 4.88 -6.99 -14.09
CA ILE A 163 3.46 -6.66 -14.05
C ILE A 163 2.82 -7.49 -12.95
N THR A 164 2.84 -6.97 -11.73
CA THR A 164 1.97 -7.45 -10.68
C THR A 164 0.67 -6.66 -10.79
N ASN A 165 -0.49 -7.34 -10.83
CA ASN A 165 -1.81 -6.72 -10.80
C ASN A 165 -2.08 -6.11 -9.40
N VAL A 166 -1.33 -5.04 -9.09
CA VAL A 166 -1.23 -4.38 -7.80
C VAL A 166 -1.24 -2.88 -8.01
N HIS A 167 -2.29 -2.25 -7.47
CA HIS A 167 -2.51 -0.82 -7.54
C HIS A 167 -1.60 -0.07 -6.56
N TYR A 168 -1.44 1.24 -6.80
CA TYR A 168 -0.66 2.15 -5.96
C TYR A 168 -1.12 2.10 -4.49
N ASP A 169 -0.22 1.81 -3.57
CA ASP A 169 -0.51 1.68 -2.13
C ASP A 169 0.20 2.76 -1.32
N TYR A 170 -0.51 3.84 -0.98
CA TYR A 170 -0.01 4.87 -0.05
C TYR A 170 0.52 4.31 1.28
N GLY A 171 0.05 3.13 1.70
CA GLY A 171 0.49 2.47 2.92
C GLY A 171 1.55 1.40 2.73
N SER A 172 2.12 1.25 1.53
CA SER A 172 3.33 0.47 1.30
C SER A 172 4.44 0.96 2.25
N VAL A 173 5.25 0.05 2.79
CA VAL A 173 6.45 0.47 3.53
C VAL A 173 7.45 1.16 2.61
N MET A 174 7.37 0.89 1.31
CA MET A 174 8.25 1.40 0.27
C MET A 174 7.90 2.84 -0.12
N HIS A 175 6.73 3.33 0.27
CA HIS A 175 6.34 4.73 0.08
C HIS A 175 7.09 5.62 1.07
N ASN A 176 7.75 6.67 0.56
CA ASN A 176 8.41 7.65 1.41
C ASN A 176 7.43 8.67 2.02
N ALA A 177 7.87 9.36 3.08
CA ALA A 177 7.09 10.45 3.67
C ALA A 177 7.08 11.69 2.76
N VAL A 178 6.07 12.55 2.89
CA VAL A 178 5.88 13.74 2.04
C VAL A 178 7.04 14.74 2.03
N GLY A 179 7.90 14.74 3.06
CA GLY A 179 9.08 15.62 3.17
C GLY A 179 10.41 14.89 2.92
N PHE A 180 10.39 13.70 2.32
CA PHE A 180 11.59 12.93 2.06
C PHE A 180 12.58 13.72 1.18
N LEU A 181 13.84 13.82 1.63
CA LEU A 181 14.93 14.55 0.96
C LEU A 181 14.65 16.05 0.73
N THR A 182 13.82 16.67 1.58
CA THR A 182 13.58 18.12 1.54
C THR A 182 14.86 18.94 1.79
N ARG A 183 14.98 20.07 1.09
CA ARG A 183 16.03 21.08 1.30
C ARG A 183 15.60 22.25 2.18
N ASN A 184 14.29 22.49 2.29
CA ASN A 184 13.71 23.71 2.87
C ASN A 184 12.59 23.43 3.88
N LYS A 185 12.47 22.19 4.38
CA LYS A 185 11.40 21.71 5.28
C LYS A 185 9.99 21.75 4.65
N GLN A 186 9.87 22.12 3.38
CA GLN A 186 8.61 22.05 2.63
C GLN A 186 8.40 20.63 2.07
N PRO A 187 7.14 20.21 1.82
CA PRO A 187 6.84 18.93 1.21
C PRO A 187 7.52 18.76 -0.15
N THR A 188 8.24 17.66 -0.34
CA THR A 188 8.78 17.24 -1.64
C THR A 188 7.76 16.46 -2.47
N MET A 189 6.64 16.07 -1.84
CA MET A 189 5.58 15.32 -2.48
C MET A 189 4.22 15.77 -1.95
N THR A 190 3.29 16.06 -2.87
CA THR A 190 1.89 16.35 -2.58
C THR A 190 1.03 15.15 -2.96
N LEU A 191 0.05 14.78 -2.12
CA LEU A 191 -0.86 13.68 -2.42
C LEU A 191 -2.10 14.20 -3.15
N VAL A 192 -2.47 13.56 -4.26
CA VAL A 192 -3.73 13.80 -4.99
C VAL A 192 -4.94 13.50 -4.09
N TYR A 193 -4.79 12.58 -3.13
CA TYR A 193 -5.78 12.29 -2.08
C TYR A 193 -5.25 12.69 -0.70
N PRO A 194 -5.45 13.95 -0.24
CA PRO A 194 -4.83 14.46 0.99
C PRO A 194 -5.21 13.71 2.26
N ARG A 195 -6.35 13.02 2.28
CA ARG A 195 -6.80 12.20 3.43
C ARG A 195 -5.88 11.00 3.72
N PHE A 196 -4.97 10.68 2.80
CA PHE A 196 -3.98 9.62 2.96
C PHE A 196 -2.65 10.11 3.56
N ALA A 197 -2.51 11.41 3.88
CA ALA A 197 -1.29 11.96 4.49
C ALA A 197 -0.81 11.21 5.76
N PRO A 198 -1.69 10.71 6.65
CA PRO A 198 -1.25 9.93 7.81
C PRO A 198 -0.71 8.53 7.48
N VAL A 199 -0.88 8.06 6.24
CA VAL A 199 -0.61 6.69 5.80
C VAL A 199 0.77 6.57 5.14
N VAL A 200 1.19 7.59 4.39
CA VAL A 200 2.47 7.61 3.66
C VAL A 200 3.67 7.71 4.59
N GLY A 201 4.79 7.11 4.20
CA GLY A 201 6.01 7.11 5.03
C GLY A 201 5.91 6.23 6.28
N GLN A 202 4.87 5.41 6.41
CA GLN A 202 4.75 4.48 7.53
C GLN A 202 5.93 3.50 7.57
N ARG A 203 6.37 3.15 8.78
CA ARG A 203 7.44 2.17 9.04
C ARG A 203 7.02 1.15 10.10
N ALA A 204 5.75 0.74 10.07
CA ALA A 204 5.22 -0.35 10.91
C ALA A 204 5.57 -1.72 10.33
N GLY A 205 5.73 -1.82 9.01
CA GLY A 205 6.12 -3.02 8.28
C GLY A 205 5.49 -3.10 6.91
N PHE A 206 5.75 -4.20 6.20
CA PHE A 206 5.19 -4.47 4.87
C PHE A 206 3.65 -4.45 4.87
N SER A 207 3.11 -3.84 3.82
CA SER A 207 1.70 -3.89 3.48
C SER A 207 1.32 -5.27 2.93
N PHE A 208 0.01 -5.49 2.70
CA PHE A 208 -0.44 -6.72 2.04
C PHE A 208 0.13 -6.81 0.61
N ASN A 209 0.19 -5.66 -0.07
CA ASN A 209 0.64 -5.58 -1.45
C ASN A 209 2.17 -5.68 -1.57
N ASP A 210 2.93 -5.22 -0.57
CA ASP A 210 4.39 -5.48 -0.50
C ASP A 210 4.69 -6.99 -0.54
N TYR A 211 3.96 -7.79 0.26
CA TYR A 211 4.09 -9.26 0.23
C TYR A 211 3.55 -9.88 -1.06
N LYS A 212 2.43 -9.38 -1.59
CA LYS A 212 1.85 -9.85 -2.86
C LYS A 212 2.86 -9.75 -4.00
N ILE A 213 3.58 -8.63 -4.07
CA ILE A 213 4.59 -8.38 -5.11
C ILE A 213 5.78 -9.32 -4.96
N LEU A 214 6.30 -9.49 -3.73
CA LEU A 214 7.36 -10.45 -3.45
C LEU A 214 6.97 -11.89 -3.80
N ASN A 215 5.73 -12.29 -3.49
CA ASN A 215 5.24 -13.64 -3.81
C ASN A 215 5.05 -13.85 -5.31
N ALA A 216 4.53 -12.86 -6.02
CA ALA A 216 4.43 -12.92 -7.48
C ALA A 216 5.80 -13.10 -8.14
N PHE A 217 6.86 -12.54 -7.55
CA PHE A 217 8.21 -12.66 -8.10
C PHE A 217 8.96 -13.93 -7.67
N TYR A 218 9.03 -14.21 -6.37
CA TYR A 218 9.85 -15.31 -5.83
C TYR A 218 9.11 -16.65 -5.72
N CYS A 219 7.78 -16.64 -5.77
CA CYS A 219 6.96 -17.76 -5.34
C CYS A 219 5.94 -18.23 -6.39
N SER A 220 6.00 -17.72 -7.63
CA SER A 220 5.04 -18.04 -8.69
C SER A 220 4.94 -19.55 -8.97
N ASN A 221 6.04 -20.28 -8.78
CA ASN A 221 6.13 -21.70 -9.13
C ASN A 221 6.02 -22.62 -7.89
N ARG A 222 5.58 -22.09 -6.74
CA ARG A 222 5.49 -22.88 -5.48
C ARG A 222 4.28 -23.80 -5.45
N CYS A 223 3.17 -23.37 -6.04
CA CYS A 223 1.93 -24.14 -6.08
C CYS A 223 1.77 -24.73 -7.48
N THR A 224 1.50 -26.02 -7.55
CA THR A 224 1.23 -26.74 -8.80
C THR A 224 -0.24 -26.61 -9.21
N ASN A 225 -1.14 -26.48 -8.24
CA ASN A 225 -2.55 -26.17 -8.45
C ASN A 225 -2.80 -24.65 -8.44
N THR A 226 -3.88 -24.22 -9.09
CA THR A 226 -4.35 -22.84 -9.07
C THR A 226 -5.72 -22.78 -8.41
N ILE A 227 -5.91 -21.82 -7.50
CA ILE A 227 -7.23 -21.51 -6.91
C ILE A 227 -7.62 -20.06 -7.20
N ASN A 228 -8.92 -19.80 -7.31
CA ASN A 228 -9.41 -18.44 -7.49
C ASN A 228 -9.47 -17.68 -6.16
N CYS A 229 -8.80 -16.53 -6.10
CA CYS A 229 -8.81 -15.64 -4.92
C CYS A 229 -9.58 -14.35 -5.22
N GLN A 230 -10.66 -14.13 -4.48
CA GLN A 230 -11.51 -12.95 -4.62
C GLN A 230 -10.89 -11.70 -3.96
N ASN A 231 -11.47 -10.53 -4.22
CA ASN A 231 -11.11 -9.26 -3.58
C ASN A 231 -9.62 -8.89 -3.70
N ASN A 232 -8.97 -9.25 -4.81
CA ASN A 232 -7.54 -9.08 -5.05
C ASN A 232 -6.63 -9.81 -4.05
N GLY A 233 -7.13 -10.88 -3.43
CA GLY A 233 -6.33 -11.89 -2.76
C GLY A 233 -5.35 -12.59 -3.71
N TYR A 234 -4.48 -13.43 -3.15
CA TYR A 234 -3.57 -14.28 -3.92
C TYR A 234 -3.36 -15.60 -3.19
N GLN A 235 -3.06 -16.67 -3.92
CA GLN A 235 -2.83 -18.01 -3.37
C GLN A 235 -1.66 -17.98 -2.39
N ASP A 236 -1.82 -18.57 -1.20
CA ASP A 236 -0.78 -18.59 -0.19
C ASP A 236 0.35 -19.54 -0.65
N PRO A 237 1.57 -19.05 -0.90
CA PRO A 237 2.64 -19.93 -1.37
C PRO A 237 3.17 -20.88 -0.29
N ASN A 238 2.76 -20.70 0.97
CA ASN A 238 3.06 -21.62 2.07
C ASN A 238 1.89 -22.59 2.35
N ASN A 239 0.73 -22.40 1.71
CA ASN A 239 -0.40 -23.32 1.77
C ASN A 239 -1.24 -23.16 0.49
N CYS A 240 -0.95 -23.99 -0.51
CA CYS A 240 -1.52 -23.87 -1.84
C CYS A 240 -3.04 -24.12 -1.93
N ASN A 241 -3.70 -24.52 -0.84
CA ASN A 241 -5.14 -24.77 -0.79
C ASN A 241 -5.95 -23.61 -0.19
N GLN A 242 -5.30 -22.46 0.09
CA GLN A 242 -5.99 -21.27 0.59
C GLN A 242 -5.41 -19.97 0.00
N CYS A 243 -6.21 -18.92 0.01
CA CYS A 243 -5.79 -17.58 -0.36
C CYS A 243 -5.26 -16.80 0.86
N LYS A 244 -4.20 -16.01 0.66
CA LYS A 244 -3.89 -14.88 1.54
C LYS A 244 -4.82 -13.71 1.22
N CYS A 245 -5.55 -13.26 2.23
CA CYS A 245 -6.57 -12.24 2.06
C CYS A 245 -6.08 -10.83 2.42
N PRO A 246 -6.56 -9.81 1.69
CA PRO A 246 -6.36 -8.43 2.10
C PRO A 246 -6.93 -8.18 3.50
N SER A 247 -6.48 -7.13 4.18
CA SER A 247 -6.71 -6.99 5.62
C SER A 247 -8.17 -6.90 6.08
N PHE A 248 -9.11 -6.63 5.17
CA PHE A 248 -10.56 -6.58 5.44
C PHE A 248 -11.30 -7.88 5.13
N HIS A 249 -10.68 -8.85 4.46
CA HIS A 249 -11.33 -10.07 3.99
C HIS A 249 -10.80 -11.31 4.71
N THR A 250 -11.57 -12.39 4.64
CA THR A 250 -11.31 -13.71 5.24
C THR A 250 -11.99 -14.81 4.42
N GLY A 251 -11.80 -16.06 4.84
CA GLY A 251 -12.26 -17.26 4.12
C GLY A 251 -11.21 -17.78 3.14
N ASN A 252 -11.35 -19.05 2.73
CA ASN A 252 -10.35 -19.73 1.90
C ASN A 252 -10.14 -19.06 0.53
N GLN A 253 -11.13 -18.34 0.02
CA GLN A 253 -11.07 -17.59 -1.24
C GLN A 253 -11.12 -16.08 -1.05
N CYS A 254 -11.02 -15.58 0.19
CA CYS A 254 -11.16 -14.16 0.52
C CYS A 254 -12.53 -13.56 0.16
N GLN A 255 -13.56 -14.39 0.16
CA GLN A 255 -14.93 -14.05 -0.24
C GLN A 255 -15.68 -13.27 0.84
N ASN A 256 -15.30 -13.43 2.11
CA ASN A 256 -16.02 -12.86 3.24
C ASN A 256 -15.31 -11.61 3.77
N ILE A 257 -16.07 -10.62 4.22
CA ILE A 257 -15.55 -9.55 5.08
C ILE A 257 -15.22 -10.12 6.47
N LYS A 258 -14.18 -9.61 7.12
CA LYS A 258 -13.84 -10.03 8.49
C LYS A 258 -14.99 -9.77 9.46
N PRO A 259 -15.31 -10.71 10.36
CA PRO A 259 -16.37 -10.51 11.33
C PRO A 259 -16.02 -9.39 12.30
N SER A 260 -17.02 -8.58 12.63
CA SER A 260 -16.94 -7.59 13.71
C SER A 260 -17.00 -8.24 15.09
N GLN A 261 -16.39 -7.61 16.09
CA GLN A 261 -16.58 -8.01 17.49
C GLN A 261 -18.00 -7.69 17.98
N ASN A 262 -18.40 -8.29 19.11
CA ASN A 262 -19.72 -8.08 19.70
C ASN A 262 -20.02 -6.61 20.00
N GLY A 263 -21.26 -6.20 19.73
CA GLY A 263 -21.74 -4.83 19.92
C GLY A 263 -21.20 -3.82 18.91
N CYS A 264 -20.86 -4.25 17.69
CA CYS A 264 -20.58 -3.36 16.55
C CYS A 264 -21.84 -3.02 15.73
N GLY A 265 -22.97 -3.72 15.97
CA GLY A 265 -24.21 -3.57 15.21
C GLY A 265 -24.13 -4.15 13.80
N THR A 266 -24.98 -3.63 12.90
CA THR A 266 -25.04 -4.05 11.50
C THR A 266 -23.70 -3.85 10.79
N GLN A 267 -23.21 -4.90 10.14
CA GLN A 267 -21.95 -4.90 9.41
C GLN A 267 -22.10 -4.46 7.94
N ASN A 268 -23.18 -4.90 7.28
CA ASN A 268 -23.42 -4.64 5.85
C ASN A 268 -24.54 -3.63 5.67
N PHE A 269 -24.29 -2.56 4.92
CA PHE A 269 -25.25 -1.48 4.66
C PHE A 269 -25.53 -1.35 3.17
N ASN A 270 -26.81 -1.36 2.81
CA ASN A 270 -27.28 -0.92 1.51
C ASN A 270 -27.49 0.60 1.55
N VAL A 271 -26.72 1.32 0.74
CA VAL A 271 -26.63 2.78 0.79
C VAL A 271 -27.49 3.40 -0.32
N ASN A 272 -28.39 4.29 0.10
CA ASN A 272 -29.37 4.96 -0.77
C ASN A 272 -29.09 6.48 -0.81
N GLN A 273 -29.92 7.27 -1.51
CA GLN A 273 -29.79 8.74 -1.54
C GLN A 273 -30.04 9.40 -0.17
N THR A 274 -30.90 8.79 0.65
CA THR A 274 -31.17 9.24 2.02
C THR A 274 -29.93 9.07 2.91
N VAL A 275 -29.71 10.03 3.80
CA VAL A 275 -28.55 10.03 4.71
C VAL A 275 -28.69 8.94 5.78
N GLY A 276 -27.88 7.89 5.65
CA GLY A 276 -27.65 6.91 6.70
C GLY A 276 -26.69 7.43 7.77
N ARG A 277 -26.80 6.88 8.99
CA ARG A 277 -25.97 7.25 10.15
C ARG A 277 -25.43 5.99 10.81
N LEU A 278 -24.18 6.02 11.23
CA LEU A 278 -23.57 4.95 12.04
C LEU A 278 -22.79 5.56 13.20
N ARG A 279 -23.01 4.99 14.38
CA ARG A 279 -22.27 5.31 15.61
C ARG A 279 -21.72 4.02 16.21
N VAL A 280 -20.45 4.06 16.59
CA VAL A 280 -19.80 2.98 17.34
C VAL A 280 -18.94 3.58 18.45
N SER A 281 -18.88 2.91 19.59
CA SER A 281 -18.09 3.33 20.75
C SER A 281 -17.50 2.13 21.47
N GLY A 282 -16.50 2.40 22.32
CA GLY A 282 -15.86 1.41 23.16
C GLY A 282 -14.57 0.83 22.59
N ALA A 283 -13.94 0.00 23.42
CA ALA A 283 -12.74 -0.76 23.07
C ALA A 283 -13.15 -2.01 22.27
N LYS A 284 -13.28 -1.85 20.96
CA LYS A 284 -13.66 -2.94 20.06
C LYS A 284 -13.14 -2.72 18.64
N ARG A 285 -13.14 -3.80 17.88
CA ARG A 285 -12.80 -3.84 16.46
C ARG A 285 -14.04 -4.19 15.64
N CYS A 286 -14.40 -3.29 14.75
CA CYS A 286 -15.55 -3.45 13.85
C CYS A 286 -15.10 -3.30 12.41
N TYR A 287 -15.74 -4.06 11.53
CA TYR A 287 -15.61 -3.97 10.08
C TYR A 287 -16.99 -3.72 9.50
N TYR A 288 -17.08 -2.75 8.59
CA TYR A 288 -18.33 -2.38 7.94
C TYR A 288 -18.14 -2.35 6.44
N GLN A 289 -19.14 -2.84 5.71
CA GLN A 289 -19.23 -2.76 4.26
C GLN A 289 -20.44 -1.93 3.89
N PHE A 290 -20.22 -0.93 3.06
CA PHE A 290 -21.25 -0.08 2.49
C PHE A 290 -21.31 -0.35 1.00
N THR A 291 -22.46 -0.78 0.50
CA THR A 291 -22.67 -1.10 -0.91
C THR A 291 -23.82 -0.28 -1.46
N THR A 292 -23.71 0.18 -2.70
CA THR A 292 -24.78 0.87 -3.42
C THR A 292 -24.91 0.33 -4.84
N THR A 293 -25.81 0.90 -5.65
CA THR A 293 -26.02 0.52 -7.05
C THR A 293 -24.73 0.64 -7.88
N PRO A 294 -24.40 -0.35 -8.73
CA PRO A 294 -23.27 -0.27 -9.65
C PRO A 294 -23.29 1.03 -10.47
N GLY A 295 -22.12 1.61 -10.74
CA GLY A 295 -21.98 2.91 -11.42
C GLY A 295 -22.16 4.14 -10.52
N SER A 296 -22.77 4.00 -9.33
CA SER A 296 -22.89 5.09 -8.36
C SER A 296 -21.70 5.14 -7.38
N GLN A 297 -21.56 6.26 -6.67
CA GLN A 297 -20.55 6.44 -5.63
C GLN A 297 -21.19 6.62 -4.26
N ILE A 298 -20.39 6.46 -3.21
CA ILE A 298 -20.79 6.64 -1.82
C ILE A 298 -20.00 7.80 -1.26
N GLN A 299 -20.72 8.76 -0.69
CA GLN A 299 -20.17 9.84 0.09
C GLN A 299 -20.22 9.44 1.57
N LEU A 300 -19.05 9.33 2.22
CA LEU A 300 -18.92 9.03 3.65
C LEU A 300 -18.33 10.23 4.38
N ASN A 301 -19.06 10.71 5.38
CA ASN A 301 -18.69 11.86 6.19
C ASN A 301 -18.45 11.41 7.64
N ILE A 302 -17.20 11.48 8.10
CA ILE A 302 -16.90 11.40 9.52
C ILE A 302 -17.37 12.70 10.15
N VAL A 303 -18.37 12.61 11.04
CA VAL A 303 -18.91 13.75 11.76
C VAL A 303 -18.00 14.11 12.93
N ALA A 304 -17.61 13.10 13.71
CA ALA A 304 -16.64 13.20 14.79
C ALA A 304 -16.04 11.82 15.10
N ALA A 305 -14.78 11.78 15.52
CA ALA A 305 -14.16 10.57 16.09
C ALA A 305 -13.26 10.93 17.28
N ARG A 306 -13.22 10.05 18.29
CA ARG A 306 -12.23 10.07 19.36
C ARG A 306 -11.58 8.70 19.41
N LEU A 307 -10.33 8.64 18.98
CA LEU A 307 -9.62 7.41 18.63
C LEU A 307 -8.27 7.34 19.34
N PRO A 308 -7.60 6.17 19.36
CA PRO A 308 -6.25 6.07 19.88
C PRO A 308 -5.31 7.12 19.23
N GLY A 309 -4.64 7.94 20.05
CA GLY A 309 -3.69 8.97 19.60
C GLY A 309 -2.32 8.42 19.20
N GLY A 310 -1.39 9.29 18.80
CA GLY A 310 -0.04 8.92 18.33
C GLY A 310 -0.01 8.49 16.85
N ARG A 311 1.06 7.78 16.44
CA ARG A 311 1.23 7.36 15.03
C ARG A 311 0.05 6.56 14.51
N CYS A 312 -0.44 6.90 13.31
CA CYS A 312 -1.65 6.33 12.73
C CYS A 312 -1.35 5.17 11.76
N TRP A 313 -0.91 4.06 12.33
CA TRP A 313 -0.58 2.84 11.58
C TRP A 313 -1.79 1.92 11.40
N ARG A 314 -1.56 0.77 10.74
CA ARG A 314 -2.57 -0.30 10.56
C ARG A 314 -3.17 -0.76 11.90
N ASN A 315 -4.41 -1.22 11.87
CA ASN A 315 -5.15 -1.76 13.02
C ASN A 315 -5.25 -0.79 14.21
N LYS A 316 -5.44 0.50 13.92
CA LYS A 316 -5.59 1.56 14.92
C LYS A 316 -6.48 2.68 14.39
N GLY A 317 -7.42 3.15 15.20
CA GLY A 317 -8.32 4.23 14.80
C GLY A 317 -9.27 3.78 13.71
N ILE A 318 -9.47 4.62 12.69
CA ILE A 318 -10.34 4.32 11.55
C ILE A 318 -9.49 4.12 10.30
N GLU A 319 -9.80 3.10 9.49
CA GLU A 319 -9.31 2.97 8.11
C GLU A 319 -10.51 2.92 7.16
N VAL A 320 -10.54 3.77 6.14
CA VAL A 320 -11.60 3.81 5.12
C VAL A 320 -11.01 3.52 3.73
N ARG A 321 -11.43 2.44 3.10
CA ARG A 321 -10.99 2.03 1.75
C ARG A 321 -11.99 2.50 0.70
N ILE A 322 -11.55 3.43 -0.13
CA ILE A 322 -12.38 4.12 -1.12
C ILE A 322 -12.04 3.76 -2.58
N PHE A 323 -10.84 3.26 -2.85
CA PHE A 323 -10.40 2.88 -4.20
C PHE A 323 -11.12 1.63 -4.70
N LEU A 324 -11.13 1.43 -6.02
CA LEU A 324 -11.69 0.25 -6.68
C LEU A 324 -11.11 -1.03 -6.07
N ASP A 325 -9.78 -1.12 -6.07
CA ASP A 325 -9.04 -2.19 -5.42
C ASP A 325 -9.10 -2.02 -3.90
N LYS A 326 -9.83 -2.91 -3.23
CA LYS A 326 -9.91 -2.93 -1.76
C LYS A 326 -8.71 -3.63 -1.12
N SER A 327 -7.65 -4.01 -1.84
CA SER A 327 -6.42 -4.56 -1.29
C SER A 327 -5.46 -3.49 -0.76
N VAL A 328 -5.38 -2.34 -1.45
CA VAL A 328 -4.54 -1.20 -1.06
C VAL A 328 -4.99 -0.58 0.27
N SER A 329 -4.08 0.13 0.92
CA SER A 329 -4.39 0.80 2.19
C SER A 329 -5.46 1.87 2.01
N GLY A 330 -6.35 2.00 3.00
CA GLY A 330 -7.33 3.09 3.07
C GLY A 330 -6.78 4.34 3.74
N ALA A 331 -7.55 5.43 3.70
CA ALA A 331 -7.29 6.64 4.47
C ALA A 331 -7.43 6.33 5.96
N ARG A 332 -6.46 6.77 6.78
CA ARG A 332 -6.44 6.48 8.22
C ARG A 332 -6.63 7.72 9.07
N PHE A 333 -7.38 7.57 10.16
CA PHE A 333 -7.65 8.63 11.12
C PHE A 333 -7.42 8.13 12.55
N CYS A 334 -6.73 8.94 13.35
CA CYS A 334 -6.35 8.65 14.74
C CYS A 334 -6.48 9.92 15.60
N GLY A 335 -6.50 9.77 16.93
CA GLY A 335 -6.71 10.90 17.84
C GLY A 335 -8.13 11.51 17.77
N LYS A 336 -8.24 12.82 17.99
CA LYS A 336 -9.49 13.57 17.85
C LYS A 336 -9.66 13.98 16.38
N VAL A 337 -10.74 13.51 15.76
CA VAL A 337 -11.02 13.74 14.34
C VAL A 337 -12.31 14.55 14.24
N GLY A 338 -12.22 15.73 13.62
CA GLY A 338 -13.40 16.54 13.29
C GLY A 338 -14.06 16.09 11.98
N ARG A 339 -14.79 17.01 11.34
CA ARG A 339 -15.48 16.73 10.08
C ARG A 339 -14.48 16.34 8.98
N ARG A 340 -14.67 15.18 8.37
CA ARG A 340 -13.90 14.67 7.23
C ARG A 340 -14.86 14.02 6.24
N SER A 341 -14.60 14.24 4.95
CA SER A 341 -15.42 13.76 3.84
C SER A 341 -14.54 12.91 2.94
N LEU A 342 -15.05 11.75 2.52
CA LEU A 342 -14.44 10.84 1.56
C LEU A 342 -15.51 10.38 0.56
N ARG A 343 -15.13 10.30 -0.71
CA ARG A 343 -15.97 9.76 -1.79
C ARG A 343 -15.34 8.49 -2.33
N SER A 344 -16.13 7.44 -2.55
CA SER A 344 -15.64 6.20 -3.16
C SER A 344 -15.43 6.33 -4.66
N PHE A 345 -14.56 5.48 -5.20
CA PHE A 345 -14.32 5.36 -6.65
C PHE A 345 -15.30 4.39 -7.32
N ASN A 346 -15.93 3.50 -6.55
CA ASN A 346 -16.98 2.60 -7.00
C ASN A 346 -18.17 2.62 -6.03
N ASN A 347 -19.08 1.67 -6.22
CA ASN A 347 -20.26 1.45 -5.41
C ASN A 347 -20.00 0.78 -4.06
N THR A 348 -18.74 0.74 -3.55
CA THR A 348 -18.42 0.09 -2.27
C THR A 348 -17.40 0.85 -1.44
N ILE A 349 -17.65 0.98 -0.14
CA ILE A 349 -16.68 1.41 0.88
C ILE A 349 -16.49 0.30 1.92
N LEU A 350 -15.25 0.05 2.31
CA LEU A 350 -14.94 -0.74 3.50
C LEU A 350 -14.40 0.18 4.61
N LEU A 351 -14.91 0.02 5.83
CA LEU A 351 -14.50 0.80 6.99
C LEU A 351 -14.14 -0.09 8.17
N GLN A 352 -12.96 0.13 8.75
CA GLN A 352 -12.55 -0.49 10.00
C GLN A 352 -12.58 0.56 11.12
N TYR A 353 -13.16 0.20 12.26
CA TYR A 353 -13.02 0.95 13.52
C TYR A 353 -12.22 0.10 14.52
N VAL A 354 -11.21 0.70 15.15
CA VAL A 354 -10.42 0.09 16.24
C VAL A 354 -10.32 1.06 17.41
N GLY A 355 -11.20 0.88 18.38
CA GLY A 355 -11.14 1.53 19.68
C GLY A 355 -10.31 0.71 20.68
N ARG A 356 -9.55 1.39 21.56
CA ARG A 356 -8.76 0.78 22.66
C ARG A 356 -9.18 1.16 24.07
N LYS A 357 -10.22 1.99 24.21
CA LYS A 357 -10.70 2.55 25.48
C LYS A 357 -12.22 2.66 25.38
N THR A 358 -12.93 2.53 26.49
CA THR A 358 -14.40 2.63 26.59
C THR A 358 -14.92 3.92 25.97
N ASN A 359 -14.15 4.98 26.14
CA ASN A 359 -14.52 6.30 25.74
C ASN A 359 -14.23 6.54 24.23
N HIS A 360 -13.46 5.70 23.53
CA HIS A 360 -13.26 5.87 22.08
C HIS A 360 -14.57 5.71 21.31
N MET A 361 -14.74 6.46 20.23
CA MET A 361 -15.96 6.44 19.41
C MET A 361 -15.75 6.97 18.00
N MET A 362 -16.69 6.65 17.12
CA MET A 362 -16.84 7.18 15.77
C MET A 362 -18.32 7.49 15.50
N ARG A 363 -18.60 8.64 14.87
CA ARG A 363 -19.89 9.00 14.30
C ARG A 363 -19.71 9.35 12.83
N ILE A 364 -20.44 8.68 11.96
CA ILE A 364 -20.41 8.93 10.51
C ILE A 364 -21.81 9.08 9.93
N ASN A 365 -21.89 9.79 8.82
CA ASN A 365 -23.03 9.83 7.92
C ASN A 365 -22.60 9.29 6.55
N PHE A 366 -23.51 8.64 5.82
CA PHE A 366 -23.23 8.12 4.48
C PHE A 366 -24.46 8.22 3.58
N ARG A 367 -24.24 8.43 2.27
CA ARG A 367 -25.30 8.41 1.25
C ARG A 367 -24.72 8.09 -0.14
N ARG A 368 -25.58 7.63 -1.05
CA ARG A 368 -25.29 7.48 -2.48
C ARG A 368 -25.21 8.87 -3.12
N VAL A 369 -24.23 9.07 -4.01
CA VAL A 369 -24.01 10.30 -4.79
C VAL A 369 -23.61 10.00 -6.22
#